data_AF-F4N1I2-F1
#
_entry.id   AF-F4N1I2-F1
#
_cell.length_a   1.000
_cell.length_b   1.000
_cell.length_c   1.000
_cell.angle_alpha   90.00
_cell.angle_beta   90.00
_cell.angle_gamma   90.00
#
_symmetry.space_group_name_H-M   'P 1'
#
loop_
_entity.id
_entity.type
_entity.pdbx_description
1 polymer ?
#
loop_
_entity_poly.entity_id
_entity_poly.type
_entity_poly.pdbx_seq_one_letter_code
_entity_poly.pdbx_strand_id
1 'polypeptide(L)'
;MNLHHLTDWLLAPQYLGWLWHGFLLTLWISACTVVASTLLGFLLAAARDSELKGLQWFAIGYSTLFRNTPLLIQLFFWYFAASQFLPASWIPWLNTPHEITF
;
A
#
# COMPACT_ATOMS: atom_id res chain seq x y z
N MET A 1 -31.43 -21.28 17.13
CA MET A 1 -30.37 -21.49 16.13
C MET A 1 -29.24 -22.25 16.82
N ASN A 2 -28.90 -23.46 16.37
CA ASN A 2 -27.91 -24.34 17.03
C ASN A 2 -26.49 -23.86 16.76
N LEU A 3 -25.62 -23.87 17.77
CA LEU A 3 -24.23 -23.39 17.69
C LEU A 3 -23.41 -24.12 16.61
N HIS A 4 -23.67 -25.42 16.41
CA HIS A 4 -22.99 -26.26 15.43
C HIS A 4 -23.18 -25.79 13.98
N HIS A 5 -24.37 -25.32 13.63
CA HIS A 5 -24.62 -24.81 12.28
C HIS A 5 -23.84 -23.51 12.00
N LEU A 6 -23.56 -22.72 13.03
CA LEU A 6 -22.77 -21.50 12.90
C LEU A 6 -21.28 -21.83 12.73
N THR A 7 -20.77 -22.84 13.45
CA THR A 7 -19.37 -23.27 13.31
C THR A 7 -19.12 -23.91 11.95
N ASP A 8 -20.04 -24.72 11.45
CA ASP A 8 -19.91 -25.36 10.13
C ASP A 8 -19.94 -24.32 9.00
N TRP A 9 -20.71 -23.25 9.16
CA TRP A 9 -20.75 -22.15 8.20
C TRP A 9 -19.51 -21.25 8.30
N LEU A 10 -19.08 -20.87 9.50
CA LEU A 10 -17.90 -20.02 9.71
C LEU A 10 -16.58 -20.72 9.36
N LEU A 11 -16.48 -22.03 9.56
CA LEU A 11 -15.30 -22.85 9.28
C LEU A 11 -15.41 -23.60 7.95
N ALA A 12 -16.30 -23.19 7.05
CA ALA A 12 -16.37 -23.79 5.73
C ALA A 12 -14.99 -23.69 5.05
N PRO A 13 -14.47 -24.77 4.42
CA PRO A 13 -13.10 -24.82 3.89
C PRO A 13 -12.73 -23.65 2.96
N GLN A 14 -13.72 -23.13 2.22
CA GLN A 14 -13.58 -21.97 1.36
C GLN A 14 -13.18 -20.69 2.11
N TYR A 15 -13.75 -20.42 3.29
CA TYR A 15 -13.42 -19.22 4.08
C TYR A 15 -12.03 -19.32 4.68
N LEU A 16 -11.63 -20.52 5.13
CA LEU A 16 -10.25 -20.76 5.57
C LEU A 16 -9.26 -20.50 4.43
N GLY A 17 -9.58 -20.94 3.21
CA GLY A 17 -8.77 -20.66 2.02
C GLY A 17 -8.62 -19.16 1.73
N TRP A 18 -9.72 -18.40 1.77
CA TRP A 18 -9.68 -16.94 1.56
C TRP A 18 -8.92 -16.20 2.65
N LEU A 19 -9.12 -16.56 3.91
CA LEU A 19 -8.38 -15.97 5.03
C LEU A 19 -6.89 -16.26 4.95
N TRP A 20 -6.52 -17.50 4.57
CA TRP A 20 -5.13 -17.87 4.37
C TRP A 20 -4.48 -17.09 3.23
N HIS A 21 -5.17 -16.98 2.10
CA HIS A 21 -4.68 -16.21 0.96
C HIS A 21 -4.54 -14.71 1.31
N GLY A 22 -5.56 -14.13 1.96
CA GLY A 22 -5.50 -12.74 2.43
C GLY A 22 -4.40 -12.48 3.46
N PHE A 23 -4.13 -13.46 4.33
CA PHE A 23 -3.02 -13.41 5.28
C PHE A 23 -1.67 -13.37 4.57
N LEU A 24 -1.43 -14.27 3.61
CA LEU A 24 -0.19 -14.28 2.82
C LEU A 24 -0.03 -12.99 2.00
N LEU A 25 -1.11 -12.49 1.40
CA LEU A 25 -1.10 -11.22 0.67
C LEU A 25 -0.74 -10.05 1.58
N THR A 26 -1.28 -10.01 2.81
CA THR A 26 -0.96 -8.98 3.80
C THR A 26 0.51 -9.02 4.20
N LEU A 27 1.06 -10.21 4.45
CA LEU A 27 2.48 -10.38 4.76
C LEU A 27 3.36 -9.93 3.59
N TRP A 28 3.01 -10.32 2.36
CA TRP A 28 3.73 -9.94 1.17
C TRP A 28 3.78 -8.43 0.96
N ILE A 29 2.62 -7.77 0.97
CA ILE A 29 2.52 -6.31 0.79
C ILE A 29 3.23 -5.58 1.94
N SER A 30 3.11 -6.08 3.18
CA SER A 30 3.79 -5.50 4.34
C SER A 30 5.30 -5.58 4.20
N ALA A 31 5.85 -6.73 3.80
CA ALA A 31 7.28 -6.91 3.59
C ALA A 31 7.82 -5.94 2.52
N CYS A 32 7.16 -5.87 1.36
CA CYS A 32 7.50 -4.93 0.29
C CYS A 32 7.44 -3.47 0.78
N THR A 33 6.40 -3.12 1.54
CA THR A 33 6.21 -1.76 2.07
C THR A 33 7.30 -1.40 3.08
N VAL A 34 7.67 -2.31 3.99
CA VAL A 34 8.74 -2.09 4.98
C VAL A 34 10.07 -1.83 4.28
N VAL A 35 10.43 -2.66 3.30
CA VAL A 35 11.68 -2.49 2.54
C VAL A 35 11.68 -1.16 1.79
N ALA A 36 10.64 -0.87 1.00
CA ALA A 36 10.57 0.35 0.21
C ALA A 36 10.54 1.62 1.07
N SER A 37 9.74 1.63 2.14
CA SER A 37 9.62 2.79 3.05
C SER A 37 10.87 3.02 3.87
N THR A 38 11.60 1.96 4.25
CA THR A 38 12.87 2.09 4.97
C THR A 38 13.95 2.71 4.08
N LEU A 39 14.08 2.23 2.83
CA LEU A 39 15.02 2.80 1.86
C LEU A 39 14.70 4.26 1.58
N LEU A 40 13.44 4.58 1.30
CA LEU A 40 13.00 5.94 1.05
C LEU A 40 13.17 6.83 2.29
N GLY A 41 12.84 6.34 3.48
CA GLY A 41 13.02 7.04 4.74
C GLY A 41 14.48 7.35 5.04
N PHE A 42 15.39 6.41 4.77
CA PHE A 42 16.83 6.61 4.87
C PHE A 42 17.31 7.71 3.92
N LEU A 43 16.89 7.68 2.65
CA LEU A 43 17.25 8.72 1.67
C LEU A 43 16.73 10.10 2.09
N LEU A 44 15.50 10.18 2.60
CA LEU A 44 14.92 11.45 3.08
C LEU A 44 15.63 11.96 4.34
N ALA A 45 16.06 11.07 5.23
CA ALA A 45 16.84 11.44 6.41
C ALA A 45 18.19 12.03 5.99
N ALA A 46 18.91 11.37 5.08
CA ALA A 46 20.17 11.87 4.53
C ALA A 46 19.98 13.21 3.77
N ALA A 47 18.91 13.33 2.98
CA ALA A 47 18.55 14.56 2.28
C ALA A 47 18.30 15.74 3.21
N ARG A 48 17.72 15.49 4.39
CA ARG A 48 17.42 16.52 5.39
C ARG A 48 18.68 17.06 6.08
N ASP A 49 19.72 16.24 6.19
CA ASP A 49 21.02 16.60 6.79
C ASP A 49 21.99 17.22 5.77
N SER A 50 21.63 17.25 4.49
CA SER A 50 22.45 17.83 3.43
C SER A 50 22.56 19.35 3.56
N GLU A 51 23.75 19.88 3.23
CA GLU A 51 23.99 21.33 3.08
C GLU A 51 23.23 21.93 1.88
N LEU A 52 22.81 21.09 0.93
CA LEU A 52 22.01 21.50 -0.22
C LEU A 52 20.59 21.85 0.24
N LYS A 53 20.33 23.14 0.41
CA LYS A 53 19.02 23.67 0.84
C LYS A 53 17.84 23.09 0.03
N GLY A 54 17.99 22.92 -1.28
CA GLY A 54 16.93 22.35 -2.12
C GLY A 54 16.54 20.92 -1.71
N LEU A 55 17.53 20.09 -1.35
CA LEU A 55 17.32 18.71 -0.93
C LEU A 55 16.68 18.64 0.47
N GLN A 56 17.12 19.54 1.37
CA GLN A 56 16.54 19.70 2.69
C GLN A 56 15.06 20.12 2.61
N TRP A 57 14.74 21.14 1.80
CA TRP A 57 13.36 21.61 1.60
C TRP A 57 12.48 20.54 0.97
N PHE A 58 13.00 19.79 0.01
CA PHE A 58 12.27 18.65 -0.57
C PHE A 58 11.94 17.59 0.50
N ALA A 59 12.91 17.19 1.32
CA ALA A 59 12.70 16.22 2.39
C ALA A 59 11.68 16.70 3.44
N ILE A 60 11.74 17.99 3.81
CA ILE A 60 10.76 18.62 4.71
C ILE A 60 9.37 18.63 4.06
N GLY A 61 9.27 19.06 2.79
CA GLY A 61 8.00 19.13 2.06
C GLY A 61 7.33 17.77 1.92
N TYR A 62 8.09 16.77 1.45
CA TYR A 62 7.61 15.39 1.35
C TYR A 62 7.12 14.87 2.70
N SER A 63 7.97 14.92 3.73
CA SER A 63 7.62 14.36 5.04
C SER A 63 6.43 15.09 5.68
N THR A 64 6.33 16.41 5.51
CA THR A 64 5.20 17.21 6.00
C THR A 64 3.91 16.82 5.29
N LEU A 65 3.92 16.66 3.97
CA LEU A 65 2.73 16.29 3.20
C LEU A 65 2.21 14.90 3.63
N PHE A 66 3.09 13.89 3.59
CA PHE A 66 2.67 12.50 3.81
C PHE A 66 2.40 12.16 5.28
N ARG A 67 3.07 12.81 6.24
CA ARG A 67 2.84 12.56 7.68
C ARG A 67 1.66 13.35 8.26
N ASN A 68 1.27 14.46 7.63
CA ASN A 68 0.14 15.29 8.09
C ASN A 68 -1.15 15.08 7.29
N THR A 69 -1.13 14.26 6.24
CA THR A 69 -2.33 13.92 5.46
C THR A 69 -2.88 12.55 5.89
N PRO A 70 -4.18 12.42 6.23
CA PRO A 70 -4.79 11.14 6.55
C PRO A 70 -4.55 10.07 5.48
N LEU A 71 -4.19 8.85 5.91
CA LEU A 71 -3.93 7.74 4.99
C LEU A 71 -5.11 7.47 4.05
N LEU A 72 -6.34 7.60 4.54
CA LEU A 72 -7.55 7.39 3.74
C LEU A 72 -7.63 8.37 2.55
N ILE A 73 -7.24 9.63 2.74
CA ILE A 73 -7.20 10.62 1.66
C ILE A 73 -6.15 10.22 0.63
N GLN A 74 -4.98 9.74 1.08
CA GLN A 74 -3.93 9.27 0.18
C GLN A 74 -4.44 8.07 -0.64
N LEU A 75 -5.11 7.11 -0.02
CA LEU A 75 -5.71 5.96 -0.72
C LEU A 75 -6.75 6.41 -1.76
N PHE A 76 -7.62 7.36 -1.41
CA PHE A 76 -8.60 7.89 -2.37
C PHE A 76 -7.93 8.65 -3.51
N PHE A 77 -6.88 9.42 -3.25
CA PHE A 77 -6.11 10.07 -4.30
C PHE A 77 -5.55 9.03 -5.28
N TRP A 78 -4.89 7.98 -4.79
CA TRP A 78 -4.29 6.96 -5.66
C TRP A 78 -5.33 6.14 -6.41
N TYR A 79 -6.47 5.84 -5.78
CA TYR A 79 -7.51 5.02 -6.40
C TYR A 79 -8.37 5.80 -7.40
N PHE A 80 -8.72 7.07 -7.11
CA PHE A 80 -9.67 7.85 -7.92
C PHE A 80 -9.05 8.97 -8.76
N ALA A 81 -7.97 9.61 -8.28
CA ALA A 81 -7.44 10.83 -8.90
C ALA A 81 -6.15 10.60 -9.71
N ALA A 82 -5.26 9.71 -9.26
CA ALA A 82 -3.94 9.53 -9.84
C ALA A 82 -3.97 9.15 -11.33
N SER A 83 -4.95 8.35 -11.76
CA SER A 83 -5.13 7.93 -13.16
C SER A 83 -5.33 9.08 -14.14
N GLN A 84 -5.86 10.23 -13.69
CA GLN A 84 -6.06 11.40 -14.54
C GLN A 84 -4.75 12.12 -14.90
N PHE A 85 -3.70 11.89 -14.11
CA PHE A 85 -2.36 12.45 -14.34
C PHE A 85 -1.42 11.48 -15.07
N LEU A 86 -1.87 10.25 -15.33
CA LEU A 86 -1.10 9.20 -15.98
C LEU A 86 -1.32 9.22 -17.51
N PRO A 87 -0.31 8.84 -18.31
CA PRO A 87 -0.48 8.69 -19.76
C PRO A 87 -1.57 7.67 -20.12
N ALA A 88 -2.38 7.98 -21.14
CA ALA A 88 -3.47 7.09 -21.57
C ALA A 88 -3.00 5.68 -21.99
N SER A 89 -1.74 5.55 -22.42
CA SER A 89 -1.13 4.26 -22.78
C SER A 89 -0.82 3.36 -21.57
N TRP A 90 -0.72 3.91 -20.35
CA TRP A 90 -0.39 3.14 -19.15
C TRP A 90 -1.64 2.58 -18.47
N ILE A 91 -2.78 3.23 -18.63
CA ILE A 91 -4.04 2.85 -17.98
C ILE A 91 -4.48 1.41 -18.31
N PRO A 92 -4.40 0.92 -19.56
CA PRO A 92 -4.77 -0.46 -19.87
C PRO A 92 -3.91 -1.46 -19.10
N TRP A 93 -2.59 -1.26 -19.05
CA TRP A 93 -1.67 -2.10 -18.30
C TRP A 93 -1.95 -2.04 -16.80
N LEU A 94 -2.11 -0.85 -16.22
CA LEU A 94 -2.42 -0.70 -14.79
C LEU A 94 -3.69 -1.45 -14.37
N ASN A 95 -4.69 -1.51 -15.25
CA ASN A 95 -5.97 -2.15 -14.99
C ASN A 95 -5.99 -3.66 -15.33
N THR A 96 -4.90 -4.24 -15.86
CA THR A 96 -4.87 -5.70 -16.03
C THR A 96 -4.75 -6.40 -14.68
N PRO A 97 -5.42 -7.54 -14.46
CA PRO A 97 -5.20 -8.35 -13.26
C PRO A 97 -3.73 -8.74 -13.13
N HIS A 98 -3.10 -8.34 -12.03
CA HIS A 98 -1.75 -8.75 -11.67
C HIS A 98 -1.82 -9.72 -10.50
N GLU A 99 -2.27 -10.93 -10.79
CA GLU A 99 -2.44 -11.96 -9.76
C GLU A 99 -1.08 -12.51 -9.32
N ILE A 100 -0.83 -12.51 -8.02
CA ILE A 100 0.33 -13.17 -7.42
C ILE A 100 -0.17 -14.48 -6.82
N THR A 101 0.27 -15.60 -7.39
CA THR A 101 -0.06 -16.93 -6.90
C THR A 101 0.91 -17.29 -5.77
N PHE A 102 0.37 -17.54 -4.58
CA PHE A 102 1.09 -18.05 -3.41
C PHE A 102 0.60 -19.46 -3.06
#